data_AF-A0A923X935-F1
#
_entry.id   AF-A0A923X935-F1
#
_cell.length_a   1.000
_cell.length_b   1.000
_cell.length_c   1.000
_cell.angle_alpha   90.00
_cell.angle_beta   90.00
_cell.angle_gamma   90.00
#
_symmetry.space_group_name_H-M   'P 1'
#
loop_
_entity.id
_entity.type
_entity.pdbx_description
1 polymer ?
#
loop_
_entity_poly.entity_id
_entity_poly.type
_entity_poly.pdbx_seq_one_letter_code
_entity_poly.pdbx_strand_id
1 'polypeptide(L)'
;MFNRLKKISLIVLFFYFVSMMIVMGNGSSFLGRYFESFYNPVANSIGLNTTWNFFSPDPAHTMYIKYDIYFEDAYGNQFKEPVESYYPASRDQGGDLRLDKKRSAYVMRFLIIDQSRIPQFFVPWMCAKNPGASKIFVEVILNRIPTLDQMMSVVNQNLKSYDNIVSTEEIGRSSYECPHAS
;
A
#
# COMPACT_ATOMS: atom_id res chain seq x y z
N MET A 1 -8.65 2.66 -51.88
CA MET A 1 -7.30 2.53 -51.26
C MET A 1 -7.32 2.87 -49.76
N PHE A 2 -7.91 4.00 -49.37
CA PHE A 2 -8.01 4.47 -47.97
C PHE A 2 -8.59 3.43 -46.97
N ASN A 3 -9.63 2.69 -47.36
CA ASN A 3 -10.22 1.65 -46.50
C ASN A 3 -9.31 0.43 -46.27
N ARG A 4 -8.42 0.10 -47.22
CA ARG A 4 -7.47 -1.01 -47.03
C ARG A 4 -6.33 -0.59 -46.08
N LEU A 5 -5.82 0.62 -46.21
CA LEU A 5 -4.83 1.17 -45.27
C LEU A 5 -5.39 1.26 -43.84
N LYS A 6 -6.63 1.73 -43.67
CA LYS A 6 -7.30 1.77 -42.35
C LYS A 6 -7.41 0.38 -41.72
N LYS A 7 -7.82 -0.63 -42.50
CA LYS A 7 -7.92 -2.02 -42.01
C LYS A 7 -6.56 -2.56 -41.59
N ILE A 8 -5.51 -2.33 -42.38
CA ILE A 8 -4.14 -2.76 -42.04
C ILE A 8 -3.67 -2.08 -40.75
N SER A 9 -3.87 -0.77 -40.63
CA SER A 9 -3.50 -0.02 -39.42
C SER A 9 -4.24 -0.52 -38.17
N LEU A 10 -5.53 -0.80 -38.27
CA LEU A 10 -6.31 -1.36 -37.16
C LEU A 10 -5.84 -2.76 -36.77
N ILE A 11 -5.47 -3.60 -37.74
CA ILE A 11 -4.94 -4.93 -37.47
C ILE A 11 -3.60 -4.84 -36.74
N VAL A 12 -2.69 -3.97 -37.19
CA VAL A 12 -1.39 -3.75 -36.53
C VAL A 12 -1.59 -3.25 -35.10
N LEU A 13 -2.49 -2.29 -34.91
CA LEU A 13 -2.82 -1.73 -33.61
C LEU A 13 -3.46 -2.77 -32.68
N PHE A 14 -4.34 -3.63 -33.19
CA PHE A 14 -4.91 -4.75 -32.45
C PHE A 14 -3.81 -5.71 -31.95
N PHE A 15 -2.92 -6.16 -32.85
CA PHE A 15 -1.84 -7.06 -32.48
C PHE A 15 -0.86 -6.42 -31.49
N TYR A 16 -0.59 -5.12 -31.62
CA TYR A 16 0.23 -4.37 -30.66
C TYR A 16 -0.40 -4.38 -29.25
N PHE A 17 -1.70 -4.14 -29.12
CA PHE A 17 -2.35 -4.16 -27.81
C PHE A 17 -2.44 -5.58 -27.22
N VAL A 18 -2.71 -6.59 -28.05
CA VAL A 18 -2.75 -7.99 -27.60
C VAL A 18 -1.35 -8.46 -27.15
N SER A 19 -0.30 -8.15 -27.91
CA SER A 19 1.07 -8.51 -27.52
C SER A 19 1.48 -7.80 -26.23
N MET A 20 1.10 -6.53 -26.08
CA MET A 20 1.32 -5.77 -24.86
C MET A 20 0.63 -6.41 -23.65
N MET A 21 -0.64 -6.81 -23.77
CA MET A 21 -1.38 -7.48 -22.68
C MET A 21 -0.72 -8.79 -22.26
N ILE A 22 -0.23 -9.58 -23.22
CA ILE A 22 0.43 -10.86 -22.93
C ILE A 22 1.79 -10.64 -22.26
N VAL A 23 2.61 -9.73 -22.80
CA VAL A 23 3.98 -9.49 -22.32
C VAL A 23 3.98 -8.76 -20.97
N MET A 24 3.15 -7.73 -20.80
CA MET A 24 3.01 -7.03 -19.51
C MET A 24 2.25 -7.87 -18.48
N GLY A 25 1.51 -8.87 -18.93
CA GLY A 25 1.01 -9.97 -18.11
C GLY A 25 2.12 -10.78 -17.41
N ASN A 26 3.40 -10.57 -17.72
CA ASN A 26 4.50 -11.05 -16.89
C ASN A 26 5.72 -10.15 -17.10
N GLY A 27 5.65 -8.92 -16.56
CA GLY A 27 6.69 -7.91 -16.76
C GLY A 27 8.10 -8.33 -16.30
N SER A 28 8.22 -9.27 -15.36
CA SER A 28 9.51 -9.79 -14.88
C SER A 28 10.15 -10.81 -15.85
N SER A 29 9.39 -11.31 -16.83
CA SER A 29 9.91 -12.19 -17.88
C SER A 29 10.98 -11.50 -18.73
N PHE A 30 11.80 -12.28 -19.44
CA PHE A 30 12.82 -11.75 -20.36
C PHE A 30 12.20 -10.81 -21.41
N LEU A 31 11.08 -11.23 -22.01
CA LEU A 31 10.34 -10.43 -22.99
C LEU A 31 9.74 -9.16 -22.37
N GLY A 32 9.25 -9.25 -21.13
CA GLY A 32 8.76 -8.10 -20.36
C GLY A 32 9.81 -7.02 -20.21
N ARG A 33 10.99 -7.39 -19.69
CA ARG A 33 12.13 -6.46 -19.50
C ARG A 33 12.67 -5.89 -20.81
N TYR A 34 12.70 -6.69 -21.87
CA TYR A 34 13.22 -6.25 -23.17
C TYR A 34 12.29 -5.24 -23.85
N PHE A 35 10.97 -5.48 -23.83
CA PHE A 35 9.98 -4.61 -24.47
C PHE A 35 9.41 -3.53 -23.55
N GLU A 36 9.88 -3.45 -22.31
CA GLU A 36 9.41 -2.53 -21.28
C GLU A 36 9.38 -1.07 -21.78
N SER A 37 10.48 -0.59 -22.37
CA SER A 37 10.61 0.78 -22.88
C SER A 37 9.60 1.13 -24.00
N PHE A 38 9.12 0.13 -24.74
CA PHE A 38 8.17 0.33 -25.85
C PHE A 38 6.72 0.23 -25.40
N TYR A 39 6.42 -0.61 -24.40
CA TYR A 39 5.07 -0.85 -23.92
C TYR A 39 4.68 0.09 -22.77
N ASN A 40 5.59 0.40 -21.83
CA ASN A 40 5.26 1.21 -20.65
C ASN A 40 4.64 2.59 -20.95
N PRO A 41 5.15 3.39 -21.91
CA PRO A 41 4.57 4.71 -22.17
C PRO A 41 3.10 4.62 -22.62
N VAL A 42 2.79 3.64 -23.49
CA VAL A 42 1.44 3.44 -24.00
C VAL A 42 0.56 2.78 -22.94
N ALA A 43 1.05 1.74 -22.27
CA ALA A 43 0.33 1.04 -21.22
C ALA A 43 -0.04 1.96 -20.04
N ASN A 44 0.83 2.88 -19.65
CA ASN A 44 0.53 3.90 -18.64
C ASN A 44 -0.56 4.86 -19.11
N SER A 45 -0.54 5.25 -20.38
CA SER A 45 -1.51 6.20 -20.96
C SER A 45 -2.93 5.63 -21.00
N ILE A 46 -3.07 4.31 -21.16
CA ILE A 46 -4.38 3.63 -21.20
C ILE A 46 -4.69 2.78 -19.97
N GLY A 47 -3.89 2.91 -18.90
CA GLY A 47 -4.12 2.20 -17.63
C GLY A 47 -3.90 0.68 -17.68
N LEU A 48 -3.17 0.17 -18.68
CA LEU A 48 -2.84 -1.26 -18.81
C LEU A 48 -1.53 -1.65 -18.11
N ASN A 49 -0.75 -0.72 -17.55
CA ASN A 49 0.30 -1.08 -16.59
C ASN A 49 -0.31 -1.70 -15.31
N THR A 50 -1.58 -1.40 -15.03
CA THR A 50 -2.31 -1.97 -13.90
C THR A 50 -3.07 -3.26 -14.23
N THR A 51 -2.87 -3.88 -15.40
CA THR A 51 -3.72 -5.03 -15.83
C THR A 51 -3.67 -6.21 -14.84
N TRP A 52 -2.56 -6.42 -14.12
CA TRP A 52 -2.52 -7.40 -13.03
C TRP A 52 -3.33 -7.01 -11.80
N ASN A 53 -3.48 -5.72 -11.49
CA ASN A 53 -4.40 -5.26 -10.44
C ASN A 53 -5.88 -5.46 -10.82
N PHE A 54 -6.18 -5.73 -12.10
CA PHE A 54 -7.55 -5.99 -12.59
C PHE A 54 -7.94 -7.47 -12.47
N PHE A 55 -7.01 -8.41 -12.75
CA PHE A 55 -7.27 -9.86 -12.70
C PHE A 55 -6.93 -10.52 -11.36
N SER A 56 -6.05 -9.91 -10.58
CA SER A 56 -5.96 -10.10 -9.15
C SER A 56 -6.05 -8.70 -8.56
N PRO A 57 -7.20 -8.22 -8.05
CA PRO A 57 -7.14 -7.16 -7.07
C PRO A 57 -6.22 -7.70 -6.00
N ASP A 58 -4.97 -7.26 -6.05
CA ASP A 58 -3.86 -7.75 -5.25
C ASP A 58 -4.43 -7.95 -3.85
N PRO A 59 -4.28 -9.12 -3.20
CA PRO A 59 -4.49 -9.16 -1.78
C PRO A 59 -3.39 -8.25 -1.24
N ALA A 60 -3.70 -6.96 -1.13
CA ALA A 60 -2.73 -5.96 -0.76
C ALA A 60 -2.39 -6.28 0.69
N HIS A 61 -1.09 -6.40 0.99
CA HIS A 61 -0.64 -6.49 2.37
C HIS A 61 -1.41 -5.47 3.21
N THR A 62 -2.02 -5.92 4.30
CA THR A 62 -2.75 -5.00 5.16
C THR A 62 -1.73 -4.14 5.87
N MET A 63 -1.77 -2.84 5.59
CA MET A 63 -0.83 -1.86 6.07
C MET A 63 -1.58 -0.85 6.92
N TYR A 64 -1.14 -0.65 8.14
CA TYR A 64 -1.70 0.37 9.01
C TYR A 64 -0.62 0.93 9.94
N ILE A 65 -0.83 2.17 10.34
CA ILE A 65 -0.05 2.84 11.36
C ILE A 65 -0.87 2.79 12.64
N LYS A 66 -0.31 2.18 13.69
CA LYS A 66 -0.78 2.39 15.05
C LYS A 66 -0.10 3.65 15.58
N TYR A 67 -0.86 4.52 16.22
CA TYR A 67 -0.29 5.72 16.84
C TYR A 67 -0.92 6.01 18.19
N ASP A 68 -0.08 6.44 19.12
CA ASP A 68 -0.46 6.84 20.47
C ASP A 68 -0.12 8.32 20.66
N ILE A 69 -1.12 9.13 20.97
CA ILE A 69 -0.95 10.58 21.20
C ILE A 69 -0.90 10.85 22.69
N TYR A 70 0.18 11.46 23.15
CA TYR A 70 0.38 11.86 24.54
C TYR A 70 0.21 13.36 24.71
N PHE A 71 -0.38 13.74 25.85
CA PHE A 71 -0.61 15.12 26.27
C PHE A 71 0.15 15.33 27.58
N GLU A 72 1.42 15.71 27.47
CA GLU A 72 2.32 15.97 28.60
C GLU A 72 2.49 17.48 28.79
N ASP A 73 2.44 17.94 30.04
CA ASP A 73 2.81 19.31 30.42
C ASP A 73 4.35 19.47 30.48
N ALA A 74 4.86 20.71 30.61
CA ALA A 74 6.30 21.03 30.68
C ALA A 74 7.06 20.28 31.80
N TYR A 75 6.34 19.78 32.80
CA TYR A 75 6.85 18.98 33.92
C TYR A 75 6.72 17.46 33.72
N GLY A 76 6.27 17.00 32.54
CA GLY A 76 6.10 15.58 32.22
C GLY A 76 4.84 14.94 32.81
N ASN A 77 3.94 15.73 33.39
CA ASN A 77 2.67 15.24 33.92
C ASN A 77 1.65 15.06 32.79
N GLN A 78 0.98 13.91 32.75
CA GLN A 78 -0.07 13.65 31.75
C GLN A 78 -1.33 14.45 32.10
N PHE A 79 -1.70 15.38 31.23
CA PHE A 79 -2.93 16.18 31.39
C PHE A 79 -4.18 15.42 30.92
N LYS A 80 -3.99 14.45 30.02
CA LYS A 80 -5.07 13.67 29.41
C LYS A 80 -4.60 12.24 29.12
N GLU A 81 -5.52 11.29 29.19
CA GLU A 81 -5.27 9.91 28.79
C GLU A 81 -4.80 9.85 27.33
N PRO A 82 -3.78 9.01 27.04
CA PRO A 82 -3.25 8.87 25.70
C PRO A 82 -4.32 8.28 24.76
N VAL A 83 -4.40 8.85 23.56
CA VAL A 83 -5.36 8.39 22.55
C VAL A 83 -4.65 7.38 21.65
N GLU A 84 -4.95 6.11 21.84
CA GLU A 84 -4.53 5.03 20.94
C GLU A 84 -5.49 4.94 19.75
N SER A 85 -4.96 5.04 18.54
CA SER A 85 -5.77 4.88 17.34
C SER A 85 -4.94 4.38 16.15
N TYR A 86 -5.63 4.20 15.02
CA TYR A 86 -5.10 3.52 13.85
C TYR A 86 -5.38 4.35 12.60
N TYR A 87 -4.41 4.35 11.68
CA TYR A 87 -4.57 4.93 10.35
C TYR A 87 -4.25 3.88 9.28
N PRO A 88 -5.17 3.60 8.34
CA PRO A 88 -6.56 4.05 8.31
C PRO A 88 -7.40 3.50 9.50
N ALA A 89 -8.52 4.16 9.80
CA ALA A 89 -9.37 3.80 10.94
C ALA A 89 -9.97 2.40 10.83
N SER A 90 -10.23 1.94 9.61
CA SER A 90 -10.50 0.52 9.36
C SER A 90 -9.17 -0.21 9.22
N ARG A 91 -8.94 -1.20 10.08
CA ARG A 91 -7.88 -2.18 9.88
C ARG A 91 -8.28 -3.18 8.81
N ASP A 92 -8.66 -2.69 7.63
CA ASP A 92 -9.27 -3.51 6.58
C ASP A 92 -8.34 -4.68 6.25
N GLN A 93 -8.82 -5.90 6.50
CA GLN A 93 -8.13 -7.17 6.27
C GLN A 93 -8.06 -7.54 4.76
N GLY A 94 -8.07 -6.53 3.89
CA GLY A 94 -8.20 -6.68 2.44
C GLY A 94 -9.65 -6.80 1.96
N GLY A 95 -9.84 -6.70 0.63
CA GLY A 95 -11.11 -7.01 -0.03
C GLY A 95 -12.13 -5.86 -0.18
N ASP A 96 -11.98 -4.74 0.54
CA ASP A 96 -12.85 -3.57 0.32
C ASP A 96 -12.40 -2.74 -0.89
N LEU A 97 -13.22 -2.75 -1.95
CA LEU A 97 -12.94 -2.10 -3.23
C LEU A 97 -13.42 -0.63 -3.29
N ARG A 98 -14.02 -0.11 -2.22
CA ARG A 98 -14.51 1.26 -2.19
C ARG A 98 -13.37 2.27 -2.38
N LEU A 99 -13.69 3.39 -3.04
CA LEU A 99 -12.70 4.38 -3.46
C LEU A 99 -12.00 5.06 -2.28
N ASP A 100 -12.71 5.31 -1.18
CA ASP A 100 -12.16 5.86 0.06
C ASP A 100 -11.10 4.95 0.66
N LYS A 101 -11.35 3.63 0.69
CA LYS A 101 -10.39 2.63 1.17
C LYS A 101 -9.17 2.49 0.27
N LYS A 102 -9.38 2.54 -1.06
CA LYS A 102 -8.28 2.55 -2.03
C LYS A 102 -7.35 3.74 -1.81
N ARG A 103 -7.89 4.94 -1.58
CA ARG A 103 -7.08 6.13 -1.29
C ARG A 103 -6.23 5.95 -0.04
N SER A 104 -6.80 5.45 1.05
CA SER A 104 -6.02 5.16 2.26
C SER A 104 -4.93 4.12 2.00
N ALA A 105 -5.21 3.07 1.23
CA ALA A 105 -4.20 2.06 0.90
C ALA A 105 -3.01 2.65 0.10
N TYR A 106 -3.26 3.56 -0.84
CA TYR A 106 -2.19 4.27 -1.56
C TYR A 106 -1.38 5.20 -0.65
N VAL A 107 -2.04 5.92 0.27
CA VAL A 107 -1.35 6.76 1.26
C VAL A 107 -0.46 5.90 2.15
N MET A 108 -0.95 4.75 2.61
CA MET A 108 -0.15 3.81 3.40
C MET A 108 1.08 3.31 2.64
N ARG A 109 0.91 2.89 1.38
CA ARG A 109 2.05 2.50 0.52
C ARG A 109 3.06 3.64 0.39
N PHE A 110 2.58 4.87 0.17
CA PHE A 110 3.43 6.06 0.05
C PHE A 110 4.24 6.33 1.31
N LEU A 111 3.66 6.16 2.50
CA LEU A 111 4.34 6.36 3.79
C LEU A 111 5.30 5.22 4.14
N ILE A 112 4.97 3.98 3.81
CA ILE A 112 5.76 2.80 4.19
C ILE A 112 7.01 2.63 3.31
N ILE A 113 6.93 2.99 2.03
CA ILE A 113 8.08 2.90 1.10
C ILE A 113 9.27 3.72 1.62
N ASP A 114 9.00 4.82 2.33
CA ASP A 114 10.03 5.74 2.82
C ASP A 114 9.59 6.33 4.15
N GLN A 115 10.13 5.78 5.24
CA GLN A 115 9.78 6.14 6.61
C GLN A 115 10.09 7.61 6.94
N SER A 116 10.96 8.29 6.18
CA SER A 116 11.23 9.72 6.39
C SER A 116 10.00 10.60 6.12
N ARG A 117 9.01 10.09 5.40
CA ARG A 117 7.75 10.78 5.10
C ARG A 117 6.80 10.84 6.28
N ILE A 118 6.91 9.90 7.23
CA ILE A 118 6.08 9.86 8.43
C ILE A 118 6.26 11.15 9.26
N PRO A 119 7.48 11.54 9.67
CA PRO A 119 7.68 12.79 10.39
C PRO A 119 7.42 14.05 9.55
N GLN A 120 7.50 13.97 8.21
CA GLN A 120 7.28 15.13 7.33
C GLN A 120 5.80 15.41 7.05
N PHE A 121 4.97 14.36 6.91
CA PHE A 121 3.58 14.47 6.49
C PHE A 121 2.60 14.00 7.55
N PHE A 122 2.81 12.79 8.09
CA PHE A 122 1.84 12.16 9.00
C PHE A 122 1.85 12.80 10.38
N VAL A 123 3.03 12.97 10.98
CA VAL A 123 3.16 13.55 12.33
C VAL A 123 2.62 14.99 12.39
N PRO A 124 2.98 15.92 11.50
CA PRO A 124 2.46 17.29 11.56
C PRO A 124 0.94 17.34 11.38
N TRP A 125 0.40 16.51 10.49
CA TRP A 125 -1.05 16.38 10.29
C TRP A 125 -1.76 15.89 11.55
N MET A 126 -1.20 14.90 12.23
CA MET A 126 -1.77 14.36 13.48
C MET A 126 -1.66 15.34 14.65
N CYS A 127 -0.54 16.04 14.79
CA CYS A 127 -0.37 17.11 15.77
C CYS A 127 -1.37 18.25 15.53
N ALA A 128 -1.58 18.67 14.27
CA ALA A 128 -2.54 19.73 13.93
C ALA A 128 -4.00 19.34 14.23
N LYS A 129 -4.33 18.05 14.10
CA LYS A 129 -5.67 17.53 14.41
C LYS A 129 -5.95 17.43 15.92
N ASN A 130 -4.91 17.36 16.74
CA ASN A 130 -4.99 17.18 18.19
C ASN A 130 -4.27 18.32 18.91
N PRO A 131 -4.90 19.48 19.10
CA PRO A 131 -4.29 20.60 19.79
C PRO A 131 -3.93 20.20 21.24
N GLY A 132 -2.73 20.60 21.69
CA GLY A 132 -2.17 20.23 23.00
C GLY A 132 -1.43 18.89 23.04
N ALA A 133 -1.32 18.16 21.92
CA ALA A 133 -0.47 16.97 21.85
C ALA A 133 1.00 17.36 22.03
N SER A 134 1.71 16.68 22.92
CA SER A 134 3.14 16.90 23.16
C SER A 134 4.00 15.92 22.35
N LYS A 135 3.62 14.64 22.34
CA LYS A 135 4.36 13.57 21.68
C LYS A 135 3.41 12.60 20.99
N ILE A 136 3.87 12.04 19.88
CA ILE A 136 3.18 10.99 19.14
C ILE A 136 4.14 9.81 18.99
N PHE A 137 3.72 8.65 19.46
CA PHE A 137 4.38 7.39 19.14
C PHE A 137 3.71 6.81 17.91
N VAL A 138 4.52 6.41 16.94
CA VAL A 138 4.07 5.87 15.67
C VAL A 138 4.70 4.50 15.50
N GLU A 139 3.88 3.54 15.13
CA GLU A 139 4.27 2.17 14.87
C GLU A 139 3.68 1.74 13.52
N VAL A 140 4.56 1.34 12.61
CA VAL A 140 4.17 0.90 11.27
C VAL A 140 4.02 -0.61 11.27
N ILE A 141 2.81 -1.08 10.95
CA ILE A 141 2.48 -2.50 10.95
C ILE A 141 2.16 -2.95 9.53
N LEU A 142 2.87 -3.99 9.09
CA LEU A 142 2.70 -4.65 7.80
C LEU A 142 2.31 -6.12 8.02
N ASN A 143 1.07 -6.45 7.67
CA ASN A 143 0.63 -7.83 7.65
C ASN A 143 1.01 -8.45 6.30
N ARG A 144 2.09 -9.23 6.29
CA ARG A 144 2.49 -9.96 5.10
C ARG A 144 1.56 -11.14 4.86
N ILE A 145 1.26 -11.38 3.60
CA ILE A 145 0.51 -12.56 3.19
C ILE A 145 1.52 -13.70 3.12
N PRO A 146 1.26 -14.82 3.81
CA PRO A 146 2.18 -15.93 3.83
C PRO A 146 2.39 -16.50 2.42
N THR A 147 3.60 -16.99 2.16
CA THR A 147 3.91 -17.65 0.88
C THR A 147 3.14 -18.96 0.75
N LEU A 148 2.99 -19.46 -0.49
CA LEU A 148 2.32 -20.74 -0.72
C LEU A 148 2.99 -21.89 0.07
N ASP A 149 4.32 -21.89 0.15
CA ASP A 149 5.07 -22.89 0.91
C ASP A 149 4.77 -22.86 2.41
N GLN A 150 4.62 -21.66 2.99
CA GLN A 150 4.21 -21.46 4.38
C GLN A 150 2.76 -21.90 4.60
N MET A 151 1.87 -21.66 3.64
CA MET A 151 0.48 -22.13 3.71
C MET A 151 0.41 -23.66 3.64
N MET A 152 1.21 -24.29 2.77
CA MET A 152 1.24 -25.75 2.62
C MET A 152 1.77 -26.44 3.88
N SER A 153 2.76 -25.87 4.57
CA SER A 153 3.27 -26.44 5.82
C SER A 153 2.22 -26.42 6.94
N VAL A 154 1.41 -25.37 7.03
CA VAL A 154 0.33 -25.23 8.03
C VAL A 154 -0.81 -26.20 7.75
N VAL A 155 -1.24 -26.32 6.49
CA VAL A 155 -2.27 -27.29 6.07
C VAL A 155 -1.82 -28.72 6.40
N ASN A 156 -0.56 -29.06 6.11
CA ASN A 156 0.01 -30.37 6.43
C ASN A 156 0.13 -30.64 7.94
N GLN A 157 0.23 -29.59 8.77
CA GLN A 157 0.34 -29.67 10.23
C GLN A 157 -1.01 -29.59 10.97
N ASN A 158 -2.16 -29.52 10.28
CA ASN A 158 -3.48 -29.39 10.88
C ASN A 158 -3.62 -28.20 11.87
N LEU A 159 -2.83 -27.15 11.68
CA LEU A 159 -2.94 -25.92 12.48
C LEU A 159 -4.21 -25.17 12.05
N LYS A 160 -5.23 -25.17 12.91
CA LYS A 160 -6.56 -24.61 12.63
C LYS A 160 -6.63 -23.07 12.59
N SER A 161 -5.53 -22.35 12.79
CA SER A 161 -5.56 -20.89 12.94
C SER A 161 -4.72 -20.21 11.86
N TYR A 162 -5.42 -19.67 10.85
CA TYR A 162 -4.86 -18.81 9.80
C TYR A 162 -4.20 -17.55 10.38
N ASP A 163 -4.75 -17.02 11.48
CA ASP A 163 -4.32 -15.78 12.12
C ASP A 163 -2.90 -15.87 12.69
N ASN A 164 -2.42 -17.08 13.02
CA ASN A 164 -1.06 -17.29 13.55
C ASN A 164 0.02 -17.29 12.45
N ILE A 165 -0.38 -17.32 11.17
CA ILE A 165 0.52 -17.43 10.00
C ILE A 165 0.72 -16.06 9.36
N VAL A 166 -0.22 -15.14 9.54
CA VAL A 166 -0.06 -13.74 9.13
C VAL A 166 1.06 -13.16 9.99
N SER A 167 2.28 -13.15 9.46
CA SER A 167 3.41 -12.53 10.12
C SER A 167 3.15 -11.03 10.12
N THR A 168 2.70 -10.53 11.28
CA THR A 168 2.62 -9.11 11.56
C THR A 168 4.06 -8.63 11.70
N GLU A 169 4.58 -7.96 10.69
CA GLU A 169 5.89 -7.34 10.78
C GLU A 169 5.73 -5.91 11.29
N GLU A 170 6.26 -5.68 12.48
CA GLU A 170 6.43 -4.34 13.05
C GLU A 170 7.72 -3.75 12.47
N ILE A 171 7.61 -2.73 11.62
CA ILE A 171 8.77 -2.11 10.95
C ILE A 171 9.47 -1.09 11.89
N GLY A 172 9.04 -1.01 13.15
CA GLY A 172 9.64 -0.20 14.20
C GLY A 172 8.65 0.73 14.88
N ARG A 173 8.96 1.08 16.12
CA ARG A 173 8.26 2.08 16.93
C ARG A 173 9.14 3.32 17.07
N SER A 174 8.66 4.46 16.60
CA SER A 174 9.36 5.75 16.69
C SER A 174 8.52 6.77 17.44
N SER A 175 9.18 7.60 18.25
CA SER A 175 8.57 8.71 18.97
C SER A 175 8.91 10.03 18.27
N TYR A 176 7.91 10.88 18.07
CA TYR A 176 8.07 12.20 17.49
C TYR A 176 7.46 13.26 18.40
N GLU A 177 8.13 14.41 18.52
CA GLU A 177 7.64 15.56 19.27
C GLU A 177 6.75 16.43 18.39
N CYS A 178 5.66 16.94 18.96
CA CYS A 178 4.79 17.88 18.28
C CYS A 178 5.32 19.31 18.48
N PRO A 179 5.56 20.09 17.41
CA PRO A 179 6.14 21.43 17.50
C PRO A 179 5.21 22.50 18.12
N HIS A 180 3.96 22.15 18.47
CA HIS A 180 2.96 23.06 19.06
C HIS A 180 2.55 22.68 20.48
N ALA A 181 3.46 22.07 21.26
CA ALA A 181 3.24 21.73 22.67
C ALA A 181 3.29 22.97 23.62
N SER A 182 2.89 24.15 23.15
CA SER A 182 2.86 25.40 23.92
C SER A 182 1.50 26.07 23.85
#